data_AF-A0A1V4Z3L8-F1
#
_entry.id   AF-A0A1V4Z3L8-F1
#
_cell.length_a   1.000
_cell.length_b   1.000
_cell.length_c   1.000
_cell.angle_alpha   90.00
_cell.angle_beta   90.00
_cell.angle_gamma   90.00
#
_symmetry.space_group_name_H-M   'P 1'
#
loop_
_entity.id
_entity.type
_entity.pdbx_description
1 polymer ?
#
loop_
_entity_poly.entity_id
_entity_poly.type
_entity_poly.pdbx_seq_one_letter_code
_entity_poly.pdbx_strand_id
1 'polypeptide(L)'
;MSLFEMAAGSRYIKLSFNARELGVIRAACASVSEKEHERMGGMTSAGLEQAARQAKRATDSAMADRLVMLFRPGQEILIEREDLEPVLDCLKAYEDGIREEQAVQLRLVRDKIERCL
;
A
#
# COMPACT_ATOMS: atom_id res chain seq x y z
N MET A 1 29.52 -18.01 2.65
CA MET A 1 28.09 -18.17 2.98
C MET A 1 27.64 -16.88 3.65
N SER A 2 26.61 -16.22 3.09
CA SER A 2 26.22 -14.86 3.47
C SER A 2 25.42 -14.87 4.78
N LEU A 3 25.80 -14.05 5.75
CA LEU A 3 25.14 -13.90 7.06
C LEU A 3 23.65 -13.48 6.97
N PHE A 4 23.18 -13.11 5.78
CA PHE A 4 21.78 -12.71 5.54
C PHE A 4 20.80 -13.88 5.40
N GLU A 5 21.26 -15.12 5.22
CA GLU A 5 20.37 -16.26 5.01
C GLU A 5 19.80 -16.85 6.31
N MET A 6 20.36 -16.52 7.48
CA MET A 6 19.99 -17.17 8.76
C MET A 6 19.00 -16.39 9.63
N ALA A 7 18.60 -15.17 9.25
CA ALA A 7 17.67 -14.35 10.02
C ALA A 7 16.45 -13.85 9.23
N ALA A 8 16.29 -14.26 7.98
CA ALA A 8 15.05 -14.08 7.23
C ALA A 8 14.00 -15.07 7.74
N GLY A 9 13.60 -14.91 9.01
CA GLY A 9 12.35 -15.45 9.49
C GLY A 9 11.22 -14.98 8.58
N SER A 10 10.11 -15.70 8.60
CA SER A 10 8.82 -15.49 7.89
C SER A 10 8.21 -14.07 7.91
N ARG A 11 8.95 -13.06 8.37
CA ARG A 11 8.66 -11.63 8.50
C ARG A 11 9.12 -10.79 7.30
N TYR A 12 10.20 -11.14 6.62
CA TYR A 12 10.71 -10.38 5.45
C TYR A 12 10.52 -11.13 4.15
N ILE A 13 10.21 -10.40 3.08
CA ILE A 13 10.03 -10.96 1.74
C ILE A 13 10.79 -10.16 0.70
N LYS A 14 11.07 -10.83 -0.42
CA LYS A 14 11.67 -10.22 -1.60
C LYS A 14 10.65 -10.12 -2.71
N LEU A 15 10.50 -8.93 -3.28
CA LEU A 15 9.66 -8.70 -4.44
C LEU A 15 10.22 -7.57 -5.30
N SER A 16 9.79 -7.54 -6.55
CA SER A 16 10.08 -6.46 -7.48
C SER A 16 8.81 -6.09 -8.24
N PHE A 17 8.70 -4.82 -8.63
CA PHE A 17 7.58 -4.34 -9.41
C PHE A 17 8.07 -3.72 -10.71
N ASN A 18 7.40 -4.01 -11.83
CA ASN A 18 7.69 -3.33 -13.09
C ASN A 18 7.09 -1.90 -13.09
N ALA A 19 7.42 -1.10 -14.10
CA ALA A 19 6.99 0.30 -14.17
C ALA A 19 5.46 0.46 -14.19
N ARG A 20 4.75 -0.45 -14.86
CA ARG A 20 3.29 -0.43 -14.94
C ARG A 20 2.66 -0.79 -13.59
N GLU A 21 3.19 -1.81 -12.92
CA GLU A 21 2.76 -2.21 -11.59
C GLU A 21 2.95 -1.06 -10.58
N LEU A 22 4.15 -0.45 -10.54
CA LEU A 22 4.41 0.70 -9.67
C LEU A 22 3.53 1.90 -9.99
N GLY A 23 3.22 2.14 -11.27
CA GLY A 23 2.30 3.21 -11.68
C GLY A 23 0.92 3.05 -11.05
N VAL A 24 0.38 1.84 -11.06
CA VAL A 24 -0.92 1.52 -10.43
C VAL A 24 -0.85 1.64 -8.91
N ILE A 25 0.20 1.12 -8.28
CA ILE A 25 0.37 1.19 -6.83
C ILE A 25 0.41 2.64 -6.35
N ARG A 26 1.21 3.48 -7.02
CA ARG A 26 1.35 4.89 -6.67
C ARG A 26 0.06 5.66 -6.89
N ALA A 27 -0.64 5.42 -7.99
CA ALA A 27 -1.94 6.04 -8.24
C ALA A 27 -2.96 5.68 -7.14
N ALA A 28 -3.00 4.41 -6.74
CA ALA A 28 -3.89 3.95 -5.67
C ALA A 28 -3.53 4.57 -4.32
N CYS A 29 -2.26 4.49 -3.90
CA CYS A 29 -1.82 4.99 -2.59
C CYS A 29 -1.97 6.52 -2.49
N ALA A 30 -1.60 7.27 -3.53
CA ALA A 30 -1.78 8.71 -3.56
C ALA A 30 -3.26 9.10 -3.48
N SER A 31 -4.13 8.45 -4.28
CA SER A 31 -5.57 8.76 -4.28
C SER A 31 -6.22 8.45 -2.93
N VAL A 32 -5.86 7.33 -2.30
CA VAL A 32 -6.40 6.95 -1.00
C VAL A 32 -5.87 7.88 0.10
N SER A 33 -4.57 8.19 0.09
CA SER A 33 -3.97 9.10 1.08
C SER A 33 -4.62 10.49 1.03
N GLU A 34 -4.85 11.03 -0.16
CA GLU A 34 -5.56 12.31 -0.35
C GLU A 34 -6.98 12.25 0.21
N LYS A 35 -7.77 11.23 -0.15
CA LYS A 35 -9.14 11.05 0.36
C LYS A 35 -9.20 10.92 1.88
N GLU A 36 -8.28 10.16 2.48
CA GLU A 36 -8.24 9.99 3.94
C GLU A 36 -7.82 11.29 4.65
N HIS A 37 -6.93 12.08 4.04
CA HIS A 37 -6.56 13.41 4.54
C HIS A 37 -7.74 14.39 4.49
N GLU A 38 -8.49 14.43 3.38
CA GLU A 38 -9.71 15.23 3.26
C GLU A 38 -10.76 14.83 4.29
N ARG A 39 -10.98 13.51 4.47
CA ARG A 39 -11.91 12.99 5.48
C ARG A 39 -11.53 13.43 6.88
N MET A 40 -10.24 13.38 7.24
CA MET A 40 -9.74 13.88 8.52
C MET A 40 -10.05 15.37 8.74
N GLY A 41 -9.88 16.20 7.70
CA GLY A 41 -10.22 17.63 7.75
C GLY A 41 -11.71 17.89 8.01
N GLY A 42 -12.59 16.98 7.61
CA GLY A 42 -14.04 17.07 7.80
C GLY A 42 -14.59 16.51 9.12
N MET A 43 -13.77 15.93 10.00
CA MET A 43 -14.24 15.22 11.22
C MET A 43 -14.55 16.12 12.42
N THR A 44 -15.30 17.21 12.23
CA THR A 44 -15.57 18.20 13.30
C THR A 44 -16.53 17.72 14.40
N SER A 45 -17.23 16.58 14.21
CA SER A 45 -18.28 16.10 15.12
C SER A 45 -18.25 14.59 15.41
N ALA A 46 -17.19 13.89 15.04
CA ALA A 46 -17.06 12.46 15.27
C ALA A 46 -16.69 12.14 16.73
N GLY A 47 -17.17 11.00 17.25
CA GLY A 47 -16.73 10.50 18.55
C GLY A 47 -15.23 10.13 18.55
N LEU A 48 -14.59 10.17 19.72
CA LEU A 48 -13.14 9.92 19.88
C LEU A 48 -12.68 8.60 19.23
N GLU A 49 -13.46 7.54 19.35
CA GLU A 49 -13.12 6.24 18.74
C GLU A 49 -13.13 6.28 17.21
N GLN A 50 -14.11 6.97 16.62
CA GLN A 50 -14.20 7.12 15.18
C GLN A 50 -13.07 8.01 14.65
N ALA A 51 -12.74 9.09 15.38
CA ALA A 51 -11.60 9.95 15.07
C ALA A 51 -10.27 9.18 15.13
N ALA A 52 -10.06 8.34 16.14
CA ALA A 52 -8.86 7.51 16.26
C ALA A 52 -8.73 6.50 15.10
N ARG A 53 -9.84 5.84 14.72
CA ARG A 53 -9.86 4.92 13.58
C ARG A 53 -9.53 5.63 12.26
N GLN A 54 -10.09 6.81 12.03
CA GLN A 54 -9.82 7.58 10.82
C GLN A 54 -8.38 8.11 10.80
N ALA A 55 -7.86 8.59 11.94
CA ALA A 55 -6.48 9.04 12.05
C ALA A 55 -5.49 7.90 11.75
N LYS A 56 -5.80 6.68 12.20
CA LYS A 56 -5.01 5.49 11.85
C LYS A 56 -5.01 5.26 10.33
N ARG A 57 -6.17 5.23 9.68
CA ARG A 57 -6.27 5.04 8.21
C ARG A 57 -5.52 6.11 7.42
N ALA A 58 -5.61 7.37 7.83
CA ALA A 58 -4.88 8.48 7.21
C ALA A 58 -3.35 8.30 7.38
N THR A 59 -2.91 7.82 8.54
CA THR A 59 -1.49 7.53 8.80
C THR A 59 -1.00 6.35 7.96
N ASP A 60 -1.75 5.25 7.94
CA ASP A 60 -1.39 4.02 7.22
C ASP A 60 -1.31 4.28 5.70
N SER A 61 -2.28 5.01 5.13
CA SER A 61 -2.28 5.38 3.71
C SER A 61 -1.17 6.38 3.35
N ALA A 62 -0.87 7.36 4.22
CA ALA A 62 0.26 8.27 4.02
C ALA A 62 1.62 7.56 4.11
N MET A 63 1.74 6.55 4.99
CA MET A 63 2.92 5.70 5.05
C MET A 63 3.08 4.90 3.76
N ALA A 64 2.00 4.25 3.29
CA ALA A 64 2.00 3.48 2.05
C ALA A 64 2.44 4.33 0.85
N ASP A 65 1.88 5.53 0.69
CA ASP A 65 2.24 6.46 -0.38
C ASP A 65 3.74 6.83 -0.36
N ARG A 66 4.27 7.18 0.82
CA ARG A 66 5.71 7.48 0.97
C ARG A 66 6.60 6.27 0.70
N LEU A 67 6.19 5.10 1.16
CA LEU A 67 6.94 3.86 0.96
C LEU A 67 7.07 3.51 -0.53
N VAL A 68 5.98 3.56 -1.28
CA VAL A 68 5.96 3.17 -2.71
C VAL A 68 6.68 4.17 -3.61
N MET A 69 6.89 5.41 -3.14
CA MET A 69 7.73 6.39 -3.80
C MET A 69 9.23 6.02 -3.77
N LEU A 70 9.67 5.23 -2.78
CA LEU A 70 11.06 4.78 -2.67
C LEU A 70 11.38 3.66 -3.67
N PHE A 71 10.38 2.93 -4.14
CA PHE A 71 10.56 1.79 -5.03
C PHE A 71 10.94 2.24 -6.44
N ARG A 72 11.84 1.50 -7.11
CA ARG A 72 12.17 1.73 -8.52
C ARG A 72 11.73 0.56 -9.38
N PRO A 73 11.32 0.80 -10.64
CA PRO A 73 10.95 -0.27 -11.56
C PRO A 73 12.06 -1.31 -11.70
N GLY A 74 11.71 -2.60 -11.54
CA GLY A 74 12.62 -3.72 -11.66
C GLY A 74 13.60 -3.90 -10.49
N GLN A 75 13.59 -3.00 -9.49
CA GLN A 75 14.42 -3.14 -8.31
C GLN A 75 13.89 -4.26 -7.41
N GLU A 76 14.79 -5.16 -6.96
CA GLU A 76 14.48 -6.09 -5.88
C GLU A 76 14.44 -5.35 -4.55
N ILE A 77 13.35 -5.51 -3.83
CA ILE A 77 13.07 -4.87 -2.55
C ILE A 77 12.98 -5.96 -1.50
N LEU A 78 13.71 -5.80 -0.40
CA LEU A 78 13.53 -6.58 0.82
C LEU A 78 12.67 -5.75 1.77
N ILE A 79 11.50 -6.26 2.15
CA ILE A 79 10.53 -5.53 2.98
C ILE A 79 9.88 -6.45 4.00
N GLU A 80 9.45 -5.89 5.13
CA GLU A 80 8.60 -6.61 6.08
C GLU A 80 7.23 -6.86 5.47
N ARG A 81 6.66 -8.03 5.73
CA ARG A 81 5.31 -8.39 5.25
C ARG A 81 4.27 -7.40 5.78
N GLU A 82 4.38 -7.00 7.04
CA GLU A 82 3.47 -6.06 7.69
C GLU A 82 3.45 -4.69 6.98
N ASP A 83 4.58 -4.24 6.42
CA ASP A 83 4.65 -2.95 5.69
C ASP A 83 3.90 -2.98 4.35
N LEU A 84 3.53 -4.15 3.84
CA LEU A 84 2.72 -4.30 2.64
C LEU A 84 1.21 -4.29 2.91
N GLU A 85 0.77 -4.47 4.16
CA GLU A 85 -0.67 -4.42 4.49
C GLU A 85 -1.28 -3.06 4.13
N PRO A 86 -0.67 -1.90 4.48
CA PRO A 86 -1.23 -0.60 4.12
C PRO A 86 -1.24 -0.35 2.60
N VAL A 87 -0.27 -0.94 1.87
CA VAL A 87 -0.24 -0.87 0.41
C VAL A 87 -1.40 -1.67 -0.18
N LEU A 88 -1.65 -2.88 0.35
CA LEU A 88 -2.77 -3.71 -0.07
C LEU A 88 -4.12 -3.04 0.22
N ASP A 89 -4.27 -2.41 1.37
CA ASP A 89 -5.48 -1.68 1.74
C ASP A 89 -5.74 -0.49 0.80
N CYS A 90 -4.68 0.22 0.38
CA CYS A 90 -4.82 1.25 -0.65
C CYS A 90 -5.31 0.69 -1.98
N LEU A 91 -4.79 -0.46 -2.41
CA LEU A 91 -5.24 -1.11 -3.66
C LEU A 91 -6.72 -1.53 -3.58
N LYS A 92 -7.14 -2.10 -2.46
CA LYS A 92 -8.54 -2.50 -2.22
C LYS A 92 -9.48 -1.30 -2.22
N ALA A 93 -9.13 -0.23 -1.50
CA ALA A 93 -9.93 0.99 -1.44
C ALA A 93 -9.98 1.76 -2.78
N TYR A 94 -8.99 1.57 -3.65
CA TYR A 94 -8.96 2.18 -4.97
C TYR A 94 -9.82 1.43 -6.01
N GLU A 95 -10.05 0.12 -5.83
CA GLU A 95 -10.85 -0.71 -6.76
C GLU A 95 -12.27 -0.20 -6.95
N ASP A 96 -12.87 0.41 -5.91
CA ASP A 96 -14.23 0.94 -5.92
C ASP A 96 -14.44 2.14 -6.88
N GLY A 97 -13.38 2.68 -7.50
CA GLY A 97 -13.44 3.94 -8.26
C GLY A 97 -12.82 3.94 -9.66
N ILE A 98 -12.43 2.79 -10.22
CA ILE A 98 -11.61 2.74 -11.45
C ILE A 98 -12.32 2.23 -12.72
N ARG A 99 -11.80 2.68 -13.87
CA ARG A 99 -12.17 2.21 -15.22
C ARG A 99 -11.62 0.79 -15.48
N GLU A 100 -12.31 0.00 -16.30
CA GLU A 100 -12.03 -1.43 -16.53
C GLU A 100 -10.58 -1.74 -16.93
N GLU A 101 -9.94 -0.89 -17.75
CA GLU A 101 -8.55 -1.11 -18.20
C GLU A 101 -7.52 -1.05 -17.05
N GLN A 102 -7.79 -0.24 -16.03
CA GLN A 102 -6.94 -0.16 -14.83
C GLN A 102 -7.27 -1.27 -13.83
N ALA A 103 -8.49 -1.82 -13.87
CA ALA A 103 -8.95 -2.86 -12.96
C ALA A 103 -8.18 -4.18 -13.14
N VAL A 104 -7.85 -4.56 -14.38
CA VAL A 104 -7.06 -5.78 -14.64
C VAL A 104 -5.66 -5.66 -14.03
N GLN A 105 -4.97 -4.54 -14.29
CA GLN A 105 -3.63 -4.33 -13.75
C GLN A 105 -3.66 -4.17 -12.22
N LEU A 106 -4.69 -3.53 -11.67
CA LEU A 106 -4.90 -3.44 -10.23
C LEU A 106 -5.02 -4.83 -9.59
N ARG A 107 -5.89 -5.69 -10.13
CA ARG A 107 -6.07 -7.06 -9.63
C ARG A 107 -4.79 -7.87 -9.68
N LEU A 108 -4.05 -7.81 -10.78
CA LEU A 108 -2.77 -8.52 -10.90
C LEU A 108 -1.76 -8.10 -9.83
N VAL A 109 -1.67 -6.79 -9.56
CA VAL A 109 -0.76 -6.27 -8.52
C VAL A 109 -1.26 -6.63 -7.13
N ARG A 110 -2.57 -6.51 -6.88
CA ARG A 110 -3.20 -6.88 -5.61
C ARG A 110 -2.92 -8.35 -5.30
N ASP A 111 -3.23 -9.24 -6.23
CA ASP A 111 -3.01 -10.68 -6.08
C ASP A 111 -1.52 -11.02 -5.87
N LYS A 112 -0.61 -10.26 -6.49
CA LYS A 112 0.84 -10.40 -6.29
C LYS A 112 1.26 -10.04 -4.86
N ILE A 113 0.71 -8.96 -4.30
CA ILE A 113 0.96 -8.56 -2.90
C ILE A 113 0.29 -9.53 -1.93
N GLU A 114 -0.94 -9.99 -2.21
CA GLU A 114 -1.66 -10.93 -1.35
C GLU A 114 -0.95 -12.28 -1.21
N ARG A 115 -0.29 -12.78 -2.26
CA ARG A 115 0.53 -14.01 -2.17
C ARG A 115 1.75 -13.86 -1.26
N CYS A 116 2.08 -12.64 -0.89
CA CYS A 116 3.20 -12.34 -0.02
C CYS A 116 2.79 -12.18 1.46
N LEU A 117 1.50 -12.05 1.75
CA LEU A 117 0.91 -11.91 3.09
C LEU A 117 0.31 -13.24 3.58
#